data_AF-X8CH58-F1
#
_entry.id   AF-X8CH58-F1
#
_cell.length_a   1.000
_cell.length_b   1.000
_cell.length_c   1.000
_cell.angle_alpha   90.00
_cell.angle_beta   90.00
_cell.angle_gamma   90.00
#
_symmetry.space_group_name_H-M   'P 1'
#
loop_
_entity.id
_entity.type
_entity.pdbx_description
1 polymer ?
#
loop_
_entity_poly.entity_id
_entity_poly.type
_entity_poly.pdbx_seq_one_letter_code
_entity_poly.pdbx_strand_id
1 'polypeptide(L)'
;MMTVDPPGDRGPFTAGLIDFVFGEVWSRPGLSRRDRRFVTLACVAAADAQAPLEQHVYAALNSGDLTITEMRETVLHFAVYAGWPKASRFNIAVDQEWARIAEERGEAPPPRNRCCRWSPPATPSSGCRAAKHRSRRSTACRSRRCATTPTRARAF
;
A
#
# COMPACT_ATOMS: atom_id res chain seq x y z
N MET A 1 -15.72 -2.87 -8.23
CA MET A 1 -16.06 -2.98 -9.65
C MET A 1 -14.76 -2.88 -10.43
N MET A 2 -14.52 -3.78 -11.38
CA MET A 2 -13.34 -3.70 -12.26
C MET A 2 -13.32 -2.32 -12.91
N THR A 3 -12.15 -1.70 -12.95
CA THR A 3 -11.93 -0.37 -13.53
C THR A 3 -11.58 -0.43 -15.01
N VAL A 4 -11.43 -1.64 -15.55
CA VAL A 4 -11.20 -1.89 -16.98
C VAL A 4 -12.54 -2.31 -17.58
N ASP A 5 -12.92 -1.66 -18.69
CA ASP A 5 -14.12 -1.98 -19.43
C ASP A 5 -14.07 -3.44 -19.93
N PRO A 6 -15.20 -4.17 -19.88
CA PRO A 6 -15.25 -5.53 -20.39
C PRO A 6 -14.98 -5.53 -21.91
N PRO A 7 -14.29 -6.55 -22.45
CA PRO A 7 -14.15 -6.72 -23.89
C PRO A 7 -15.52 -6.72 -24.59
N GLY A 8 -15.61 -6.11 -25.77
CA GLY A 8 -16.86 -6.02 -26.53
C GLY A 8 -17.42 -7.38 -27.00
N ASP A 9 -16.59 -8.43 -27.03
CA ASP A 9 -17.00 -9.79 -27.32
C ASP A 9 -17.58 -10.46 -26.05
N ARG A 10 -18.88 -10.78 -26.09
CA ARG A 10 -19.61 -11.53 -25.06
C ARG A 10 -19.65 -13.03 -25.35
N GLY A 11 -18.52 -13.61 -25.74
CA GLY A 11 -18.36 -15.06 -25.77
C GLY A 11 -18.63 -15.72 -24.41
N PRO A 12 -18.83 -17.04 -24.36
CA PRO A 12 -19.19 -17.75 -23.13
C PRO A 12 -18.17 -17.55 -21.99
N PHE A 13 -16.89 -17.34 -22.31
CA PHE A 13 -15.85 -17.05 -21.33
C PHE A 13 -16.00 -15.67 -20.68
N THR A 14 -16.18 -14.62 -21.48
CA THR A 14 -16.32 -13.24 -20.98
C THR A 14 -17.66 -13.03 -20.29
N ALA A 15 -18.73 -13.64 -20.79
CA ALA A 15 -20.04 -13.65 -20.14
C ALA A 15 -19.96 -14.32 -18.75
N GLY A 16 -19.34 -15.51 -18.64
CA GLY A 16 -19.14 -16.16 -17.34
C GLY A 16 -18.31 -15.31 -16.37
N LEU A 17 -17.26 -14.65 -16.84
CA LEU A 17 -16.46 -13.77 -16.01
C LEU A 17 -17.24 -12.54 -15.51
N ILE A 18 -18.01 -11.89 -16.37
CA ILE A 18 -18.76 -10.68 -16.00
C ILE A 18 -19.97 -11.04 -15.12
N ASP A 19 -20.79 -11.98 -15.58
CA ASP A 19 -22.08 -12.27 -14.97
C ASP A 19 -21.92 -13.08 -13.68
N PHE A 20 -21.10 -14.14 -13.69
CA PHE A 20 -20.94 -14.98 -12.51
C PHE A 20 -19.94 -14.40 -11.53
N VAL A 21 -18.70 -14.08 -11.95
CA VAL A 21 -17.70 -13.61 -10.99
C VAL A 21 -18.09 -12.25 -10.43
N PHE A 22 -18.35 -11.25 -11.29
CA PHE A 22 -18.64 -9.89 -10.80
C PHE A 22 -20.11 -9.65 -10.48
N GLY A 23 -21.04 -10.20 -11.25
CA GLY A 23 -22.48 -10.04 -11.02
C GLY A 23 -22.97 -10.82 -9.80
N GLU A 24 -22.54 -12.07 -9.65
CA GLU A 24 -22.99 -12.93 -8.55
C GLU A 24 -21.99 -12.99 -7.39
N VAL A 25 -20.78 -13.52 -7.59
CA VAL A 25 -19.89 -13.91 -6.48
C VAL A 25 -19.48 -12.71 -5.61
N TRP A 26 -19.19 -11.56 -6.23
CA TRP A 26 -18.80 -10.34 -5.52
C TRP A 26 -19.96 -9.61 -4.84
N SER A 27 -21.21 -9.88 -5.24
CA SER A 27 -22.40 -9.26 -4.64
C SER A 27 -23.00 -10.09 -3.49
N ARG A 28 -22.56 -11.35 -3.31
CA ARG A 28 -23.08 -12.23 -2.25
C ARG A 28 -22.96 -11.62 -0.85
N PRO A 29 -24.00 -11.74 0.00
CA PRO A 29 -23.92 -11.33 1.39
C PRO A 29 -22.96 -12.25 2.18
N GLY A 30 -22.44 -11.75 3.30
CA GLY A 30 -21.61 -12.53 4.25
C GLY A 30 -20.14 -12.12 4.30
N LEU A 31 -19.59 -11.55 3.23
CA LEU A 31 -18.24 -10.97 3.25
C LEU A 31 -18.26 -9.60 2.60
N SER A 32 -17.70 -8.60 3.28
CA SER A 32 -17.67 -7.24 2.77
C SER A 32 -16.81 -7.16 1.50
N ARG A 33 -17.10 -6.17 0.65
CA ARG A 33 -16.31 -5.92 -0.56
C ARG A 33 -14.83 -5.69 -0.23
N ARG A 34 -14.56 -5.02 0.89
CA ARG A 34 -13.21 -4.79 1.42
C ARG A 34 -12.50 -6.10 1.78
N ASP A 35 -13.14 -6.99 2.51
CA ASP A 35 -12.52 -8.26 2.91
C ASP A 35 -12.25 -9.16 1.70
N ARG A 36 -13.15 -9.14 0.71
CA ARG A 36 -12.95 -9.82 -0.58
C ARG A 36 -11.73 -9.32 -1.33
N ARG A 37 -11.39 -8.02 -1.23
CA ARG A 37 -10.17 -7.47 -1.82
C ARG A 37 -8.93 -8.08 -1.22
N PHE A 38 -8.84 -8.18 0.11
CA PHE A 38 -7.69 -8.80 0.77
C PHE A 38 -7.49 -10.25 0.34
N VAL A 39 -8.56 -11.04 0.29
CA VAL A 39 -8.52 -12.44 -0.17
C VAL A 39 -8.03 -12.50 -1.62
N THR A 40 -8.65 -11.72 -2.51
CA THR A 40 -8.32 -11.74 -3.94
C THR A 40 -6.86 -11.34 -4.18
N LEU A 41 -6.40 -10.25 -3.56
CA LEU A 41 -5.03 -9.74 -3.70
C LEU A 41 -3.99 -10.76 -3.23
N ALA A 42 -4.22 -11.42 -2.10
CA ALA A 42 -3.34 -12.47 -1.60
C ALA A 42 -3.28 -13.66 -2.59
N CYS A 43 -4.42 -14.08 -3.14
CA CYS A 43 -4.48 -15.18 -4.10
C CYS A 43 -3.75 -14.86 -5.41
N VAL A 44 -4.00 -13.68 -6.01
CA VAL A 44 -3.36 -13.32 -7.29
C VAL A 44 -1.87 -13.04 -7.13
N ALA A 45 -1.45 -12.47 -5.99
CA ALA A 45 -0.03 -12.32 -5.66
C ALA A 45 0.65 -13.67 -5.45
N ALA A 46 0.01 -14.62 -4.76
CA ALA A 46 0.54 -15.96 -4.56
C ALA A 46 0.66 -16.77 -5.87
N ALA A 47 -0.24 -16.51 -6.82
CA ALA A 47 -0.25 -17.15 -8.14
C ALA A 47 0.77 -16.56 -9.15
N ASP A 48 1.53 -15.53 -8.77
CA ASP A 48 2.43 -14.79 -9.68
C ASP A 48 1.73 -14.21 -10.92
N ALA A 49 0.43 -13.95 -10.81
CA ALA A 49 -0.40 -13.42 -11.89
C ALA A 49 -0.28 -11.88 -11.95
N GLN A 50 0.76 -11.39 -12.63
CA GLN A 50 1.14 -9.97 -12.62
C GLN A 50 0.04 -9.02 -13.12
N ALA A 51 -0.52 -9.27 -14.30
CA ALA A 51 -1.54 -8.38 -14.86
C ALA A 51 -2.84 -8.35 -14.01
N PRO A 52 -3.39 -9.49 -13.55
CA PRO A 52 -4.49 -9.48 -12.58
C PRO A 52 -4.14 -8.77 -11.27
N LEU A 53 -2.91 -8.94 -10.76
CA LEU A 53 -2.47 -8.28 -9.53
C LEU A 53 -2.52 -6.75 -9.68
N GLU A 54 -1.92 -6.21 -10.73
CA GLU A 54 -1.94 -4.77 -11.03
C GLU A 54 -3.38 -4.24 -11.15
N GLN A 55 -4.24 -4.93 -11.89
CA GLN A 55 -5.65 -4.56 -12.03
C GLN A 55 -6.41 -4.55 -10.69
N HIS A 56 -6.20 -5.56 -9.84
CA HIS A 56 -6.86 -5.63 -8.55
C HIS A 56 -6.33 -4.59 -7.56
N VAL A 57 -5.03 -4.29 -7.60
CA VAL A 57 -4.40 -3.22 -6.80
C VAL A 57 -4.97 -1.85 -7.20
N TYR A 58 -4.93 -1.53 -8.49
CA TYR A 58 -5.48 -0.29 -9.02
C TYR A 58 -6.95 -0.14 -8.62
N ALA A 59 -7.77 -1.17 -8.88
CA ALA A 59 -9.19 -1.11 -8.60
C ALA A 59 -9.48 -0.97 -7.09
N ALA A 60 -8.69 -1.61 -6.22
CA ALA A 60 -8.85 -1.50 -4.76
C ALA A 60 -8.56 -0.08 -4.25
N LEU A 61 -7.44 0.51 -4.70
CA LEU A 61 -7.00 1.84 -4.28
C LEU A 61 -7.85 2.94 -4.92
N ASN A 62 -8.16 2.82 -6.21
CA ASN A 62 -8.91 3.85 -6.93
C ASN A 62 -10.36 3.96 -6.42
N SER A 63 -11.01 2.82 -6.14
CA SER A 63 -12.37 2.83 -5.59
C SER A 63 -12.44 3.16 -4.10
N GLY A 64 -11.31 3.26 -3.40
CA GLY A 64 -11.26 3.48 -1.95
C GLY A 64 -11.72 2.28 -1.13
N ASP A 65 -11.83 1.08 -1.72
CA ASP A 65 -12.12 -0.17 -0.99
C ASP A 65 -11.02 -0.42 0.08
N LEU A 66 -9.79 -0.04 -0.24
CA LEU A 66 -8.60 -0.13 0.63
C LEU A 66 -7.79 1.17 0.60
N THR A 67 -7.19 1.52 1.73
CA THR A 67 -6.21 2.60 1.82
C THR A 67 -4.80 2.13 1.45
N ILE A 68 -3.93 3.06 1.04
CA ILE A 68 -2.52 2.75 0.77
C ILE A 68 -1.80 2.15 1.99
N THR A 69 -2.18 2.57 3.20
CA THR A 69 -1.61 2.04 4.45
C THR A 69 -1.97 0.58 4.62
N GLU A 70 -3.25 0.23 4.46
CA GLU A 70 -3.71 -1.16 4.58
C GLU A 70 -3.11 -2.06 3.50
N MET A 71 -2.95 -1.55 2.28
CA MET A 71 -2.30 -2.27 1.20
C MET A 71 -0.84 -2.60 1.55
N ARG A 72 -0.08 -1.64 2.07
CA ARG A 72 1.32 -1.86 2.48
C ARG A 72 1.45 -2.85 3.64
N GLU A 73 0.56 -2.77 4.63
CA GLU A 73 0.51 -3.76 5.72
C GLU A 73 0.15 -5.16 5.21
N THR A 74 -0.74 -5.24 4.20
CA THR A 74 -1.09 -6.51 3.55
C THR A 74 0.13 -7.13 2.86
N VAL A 75 0.90 -6.33 2.13
CA VAL A 75 2.14 -6.79 1.48
C VAL A 75 3.16 -7.29 2.51
N LEU A 76 3.32 -6.57 3.63
CA LEU A 76 4.19 -6.99 4.73
C LEU A 76 3.74 -8.33 5.32
N HIS A 77 2.45 -8.47 5.63
CA HIS A 77 1.90 -9.70 6.17
C HIS A 77 2.02 -10.87 5.18
N PHE A 78 1.75 -10.61 3.90
CA PHE A 78 1.91 -11.58 2.82
C PHE A 78 3.35 -12.09 2.70
N ALA A 79 4.36 -11.24 2.90
CA ALA A 79 5.78 -11.63 2.86
C ALA A 79 6.12 -12.74 3.86
N VAL A 80 5.45 -12.77 5.01
CA VAL A 80 5.66 -13.80 6.05
C VAL A 80 5.22 -15.18 5.56
N TYR A 81 4.14 -15.26 4.78
CA TYR A 81 3.55 -16.53 4.36
C TYR A 81 3.97 -16.98 2.96
N ALA A 82 4.16 -16.04 2.03
CA ALA A 82 4.47 -16.32 0.63
C ALA A 82 5.92 -15.99 0.23
N GLY A 83 6.71 -15.45 1.17
CA GLY A 83 8.11 -15.12 0.97
C GLY A 83 8.36 -13.74 0.36
N TRP A 84 9.56 -13.22 0.62
CA TRP A 84 10.00 -11.90 0.19
C TRP A 84 10.03 -11.68 -1.33
N PRO A 85 10.42 -12.66 -2.19
CA PRO A 85 10.44 -12.43 -3.64
C PRO A 85 9.06 -12.10 -4.22
N LYS A 86 8.02 -12.85 -3.84
CA LYS A 86 6.64 -12.59 -4.28
C LYS A 86 6.11 -11.29 -3.67
N ALA A 87 6.39 -11.05 -2.40
CA ALA A 87 5.99 -9.81 -1.73
C ALA A 87 6.65 -8.57 -2.35
N SER A 88 7.91 -8.67 -2.82
CA SER A 88 8.60 -7.59 -3.52
C SER A 88 7.88 -7.22 -4.82
N ARG A 89 7.48 -8.22 -5.62
CA ARG A 89 6.68 -8.00 -6.84
C ARG A 89 5.32 -7.36 -6.53
N PHE A 90 4.66 -7.81 -5.47
CA PHE A 90 3.42 -7.19 -5.00
C PHE A 90 3.65 -5.74 -4.55
N ASN A 91 4.71 -5.46 -3.79
CA ASN A 91 5.04 -4.09 -3.40
C ASN A 91 5.30 -3.17 -4.60
N ILE A 92 5.99 -3.67 -5.63
CA ILE A 92 6.24 -2.93 -6.87
C ILE A 92 4.92 -2.57 -7.56
N ALA A 93 3.99 -3.53 -7.70
CA ALA A 93 2.67 -3.26 -8.28
C ALA A 93 1.89 -2.21 -7.47
N VAL A 94 1.96 -2.27 -6.13
CA VAL A 94 1.34 -1.26 -5.26
C VAL A 94 1.90 0.14 -5.50
N ASP A 95 3.22 0.26 -5.57
CA ASP A 95 3.86 1.55 -5.79
C ASP A 95 3.59 2.11 -7.19
N GLN A 96 3.56 1.25 -8.23
CA GLN A 96 3.26 1.64 -9.61
C GLN A 96 1.82 2.14 -9.75
N GLU A 97 0.84 1.36 -9.29
CA GLU A 97 -0.57 1.74 -9.43
C GLU A 97 -0.92 2.93 -8.53
N TRP A 98 -0.27 3.08 -7.39
CA TRP A 98 -0.45 4.27 -6.55
C TRP A 98 0.09 5.53 -7.24
N ALA A 99 1.25 5.44 -7.89
CA ALA A 99 1.80 6.55 -8.67
C ALA A 99 0.86 6.91 -9.84
N ARG A 100 0.39 5.91 -10.58
CA ARG A 100 -0.59 6.08 -11.65
C ARG A 100 -1.86 6.80 -11.18
N ILE A 101 -2.45 6.35 -10.06
CA ILE A 101 -3.65 6.97 -9.49
C ILE A 101 -3.38 8.42 -9.06
N ALA A 102 -2.20 8.69 -8.50
CA ALA A 102 -1.81 10.05 -8.11
C ALA A 102 -1.72 10.97 -9.33
N GLU A 103 -1.09 10.51 -10.42
CA GLU A 103 -1.03 11.22 -11.70
C GLU A 103 -2.43 11.47 -12.30
N GLU A 104 -3.28 10.44 -12.36
CA GLU A 104 -4.65 10.54 -12.87
C GLU A 104 -5.51 11.53 -12.06
N ARG A 105 -5.23 11.68 -10.76
CA ARG A 105 -5.93 12.63 -9.86
C ARG A 105 -5.29 14.01 -9.82
N GLY A 106 -4.12 14.21 -10.43
CA GLY A 106 -3.35 15.45 -10.34
C GLY A 106 -2.83 15.75 -8.91
N GLU A 107 -2.72 14.73 -8.06
CA GLU A 107 -2.28 14.85 -6.67
C GLU A 107 -0.82 14.38 -6.55
N ALA A 108 -0.04 15.02 -5.67
CA ALA A 108 1.30 14.51 -5.38
C ALA A 108 1.17 13.20 -4.57
N PRO A 109 1.88 12.12 -4.92
CA PRO A 109 1.81 10.90 -4.12
C PRO A 109 2.23 11.23 -2.68
N PRO A 110 1.42 10.85 -1.66
CA PRO A 110 1.75 11.12 -0.28
C PRO A 110 3.15 10.61 0.03
N PRO A 111 3.91 11.35 0.86
CA PRO A 111 5.26 10.94 1.22
C PRO A 111 5.19 9.51 1.77
N ARG A 112 6.12 8.64 1.36
CA ARG A 112 6.24 7.31 1.96
C ARG A 112 6.34 7.51 3.47
N ASN A 113 5.26 7.21 4.20
CA ASN A 113 5.21 7.35 5.64
C ASN A 113 6.46 6.63 6.16
N ARG A 114 7.41 7.37 6.73
CA ARG A 114 8.67 6.80 7.24
C ARG A 114 8.24 5.65 8.13
N CYS A 115 8.51 4.43 7.66
CA CYS A 115 8.01 3.16 8.18
C CYS A 115 7.49 3.38 9.57
N CYS A 116 6.16 3.46 9.74
CA CYS A 116 5.53 3.68 11.03
C CYS A 116 6.34 2.87 12.02
N ARG A 117 7.14 3.57 12.85
CA ARG A 117 8.06 2.89 13.75
C ARG A 117 7.12 2.16 14.68
N TRP A 118 6.94 0.87 14.44
CA TRP A 118 5.95 0.08 15.16
C TRP A 118 6.21 0.33 16.63
N SER A 119 5.27 1.05 17.22
CA SER A 119 5.31 1.40 18.63
C SER A 119 4.40 0.37 19.26
N PRO A 120 4.92 -0.58 20.05
CA PRO A 120 4.06 -1.49 20.78
C PRO A 120 3.05 -0.66 21.58
N PRO A 121 1.81 -1.14 21.77
CA PRO A 121 0.88 -0.48 22.66
C PRO A 121 1.59 -0.28 24.00
N ALA A 122 1.58 0.96 24.51
CA ALA A 122 2.19 1.26 25.80
C ALA A 122 1.64 0.26 26.81
N THR A 123 2.52 -0.54 27.43
CA THR A 123 2.16 -1.38 28.57
C THR A 123 1.41 -0.48 29.56
N PRO A 124 0.26 -0.88 30.13
CA PRO A 124 -0.39 -0.08 31.16
C PRO A 124 0.64 0.05 32.29
N SER A 125 1.26 1.22 32.39
CA SER A 125 2.35 1.43 33.32
C SER A 125 1.75 1.46 34.71
N SER A 126 2.23 0.55 35.58
CA SER A 126 2.26 0.83 37.00
C SER A 126 3.08 2.11 37.20
N GLY A 127 2.36 3.23 37.33
CA GLY A 127 2.82 4.49 37.91
C GLY A 127 3.99 5.19 37.22
N CYS A 128 3.69 6.12 36.30
CA CYS A 128 4.57 7.27 36.06
C CYS A 128 3.73 8.56 35.97
N ARG A 129 3.95 9.46 36.94
CA ARG A 129 3.20 10.71 37.15
C ARG A 129 3.36 11.65 35.96
N ALA A 130 2.25 12.30 35.60
CA ALA A 130 2.19 13.36 34.60
C ALA A 130 3.08 14.55 34.98
N ALA A 131 4.18 14.76 34.24
CA ALA A 131 4.86 16.04 34.19
C ALA A 131 4.22 16.90 33.09
N LYS A 132 3.49 17.94 33.49
CA LYS A 132 2.89 18.94 32.59
C LYS A 132 3.99 19.65 31.80
N HIS A 133 4.10 19.36 30.50
CA HIS A 133 4.98 20.13 29.60
C HIS A 133 4.26 21.40 29.12
N ARG A 134 4.72 22.52 29.68
CA ARG A 134 4.37 23.90 29.30
C ARG A 134 4.89 24.18 27.88
N SER A 135 4.03 24.73 27.03
CA SER A 135 4.35 25.09 25.64
C SER A 135 5.54 26.05 25.55
N ARG A 136 6.51 25.76 24.68
CA ARG A 136 7.40 26.78 24.11
C ARG A 136 7.45 26.60 22.60
N ARG A 137 6.83 27.56 21.90
CA ARG A 137 6.99 27.81 20.46
C ARG A 137 8.49 27.95 20.17
N SER A 138 8.99 27.24 19.17
CA SER A 138 10.33 27.45 18.62
C SER A 138 10.18 27.80 17.14
N THR A 139 10.23 29.10 16.90
CA THR A 139 10.42 29.74 15.61
C THR A 139 11.86 29.52 15.14
N ALA A 140 12.02 29.08 13.89
CA ALA A 140 13.13 29.30 12.97
C ALA A 140 14.57 29.41 13.53
N CYS A 141 15.46 28.50 13.12
CA CYS A 141 16.88 28.82 12.96
C CYS A 141 17.36 28.44 11.56
N ARG A 142 17.71 29.50 10.82
CA ARG A 142 18.24 29.56 9.46
C ARG A 142 19.69 29.08 9.42
N SER A 143 20.03 28.41 8.32
CA SER A 143 21.30 28.49 7.57
C SER A 143 22.60 28.78 8.31
N ARG A 144 23.54 27.80 8.31
CA ARG A 144 24.97 28.09 8.11
C ARG A 144 25.57 27.04 7.16
N ARG A 145 26.04 27.54 6.01
CA ARG A 145 27.04 26.88 5.15
C ARG A 145 28.44 27.14 5.73
N CYS A 146 29.42 26.48 5.09
CA CYS A 146 30.88 26.64 5.17
C CYS A 146 31.57 25.74 6.20
N ALA A 147 32.66 25.04 5.90
CA ALA A 147 33.41 24.86 4.65
C ALA A 147 34.45 23.72 4.83
N THR A 148 35.02 23.31 3.69
CA THR A 148 36.39 22.81 3.47
C THR A 148 36.82 21.43 3.98
N THR A 149 36.98 20.53 3.00
CA THR A 149 37.92 19.40 2.94
C THR A 149 39.36 19.83 3.24
N PRO A 150 40.20 18.89 3.72
CA PRO A 150 41.46 18.66 3.00
C PRO A 150 41.76 17.17 2.75
N THR A 151 42.34 16.95 1.57
CA THR A 151 42.89 15.71 1.01
C THR A 151 44.21 15.30 1.68
N ARG A 152 44.39 14.00 1.97
CA ARG A 152 45.60 13.15 1.87
C ARG A 152 45.43 11.94 2.81
N ALA A 153 45.97 10.75 2.62
CA ALA A 153 46.49 9.95 1.52
C ALA A 153 46.93 8.60 2.16
N ARG A 154 46.68 7.50 1.43
CA ARG A 154 47.40 6.20 1.39
C ARG A 154 47.27 5.13 2.51
N ALA A 155 47.19 3.90 1.98
CA ALA A 155 47.58 2.56 2.49
C ALA A 155 46.71 1.99 3.63
N PHE A 156 46.12 0.81 3.54
CA PHE A 156 46.36 -0.41 2.74
C PHE A 156 45.09 -0.89 2.03
#